data_AF-W5SK75-F1
#
_entry.id   AF-W5SK75-F1
#
_cell.length_a   1.000
_cell.length_b   1.000
_cell.length_c   1.000
_cell.angle_alpha   90.00
_cell.angle_beta   90.00
_cell.angle_gamma   90.00
#
_symmetry.space_group_name_H-M   'P 1'
#
loop_
_entity.id
_entity.type
_entity.pdbx_description
1 polymer ?
#
loop_
_entity_poly.entity_id
_entity_poly.type
_entity_poly.pdbx_seq_one_letter_code
_entity_poly.pdbx_strand_id
1 'polypeptide(L)'
;MIRRLCYALLLLLVLIMNCNLTSEDVSDFDGASTVINSLIDQTLDKGGILLEKYEEGGIDSIEHELYELLDLFGVSEDGKMLISYIKEALCDSDIVDAQGNFKTYDYVEFYELLNNFGADKIIAIVNHLLATFNALREAELAISKISDQDLKRSVQIRFDLKNKDYKLDLKKVFSEFVFDELYNKIVSYNSSYIDDFVNIKIDATSILETEHPKSYYLTLSDDMQKGFDYIKSVVTDPEIAKIQGYKTYSDDEFDALLNDWSIAEVKNLVKIHLGYLESMNYIMKRISFIENIGEIEASIEIKNRISESLRIVKKVFEDNFFKLRDSYPVFLKKVFDQSFNFNMYKDFQLKLSVFILWDSNVQSFPSLYNSFSSIQKEMIEDARYILFDAAIFVGDDAVKLFDFYFYIIFLRDKKFFDVLKNYFSIKEKRKDILEMFANFVKGSFESK
;
A
#
# COMPACT_ATOMS: atom_id res chain seq x y z
N MET A 1 8.57 21.89 -34.55
CA MET A 1 7.68 22.51 -33.54
C MET A 1 7.38 21.54 -32.39
N ILE A 2 6.82 20.35 -32.65
CA ILE A 2 6.52 19.30 -31.63
C ILE A 2 7.75 18.89 -30.80
N ARG A 3 8.91 18.66 -31.43
CA ARG A 3 10.16 18.32 -30.71
C ARG A 3 10.57 19.38 -29.69
N ARG A 4 10.38 20.66 -29.98
CA ARG A 4 10.73 21.78 -29.06
C ARG A 4 9.73 21.91 -27.92
N LEU A 5 8.46 21.57 -28.15
CA LEU A 5 7.43 21.49 -27.11
C LEU A 5 7.71 20.34 -26.13
N CYS A 6 8.15 19.18 -26.64
CA CYS A 6 8.58 18.05 -25.82
C CYS A 6 9.82 18.37 -24.98
N TYR A 7 10.80 19.11 -25.53
CA TYR A 7 11.98 19.56 -24.77
C TYR A 7 11.62 20.58 -23.68
N ALA A 8 10.67 21.48 -23.93
CA ALA A 8 10.18 22.41 -22.92
C ALA A 8 9.41 21.70 -21.80
N LEU A 9 8.58 20.71 -22.13
CA LEU A 9 7.89 19.83 -21.17
C LEU A 9 8.88 18.95 -20.36
N LEU A 10 9.94 18.43 -21.00
CA LEU A 10 11.01 17.68 -20.33
C LEU A 10 11.84 18.58 -19.41
N LEU A 11 12.16 19.81 -19.82
CA LEU A 11 12.83 20.80 -18.98
C LEU A 11 11.97 21.22 -17.78
N LEU A 12 10.65 21.34 -17.97
CA LEU A 12 9.68 21.57 -16.90
C LEU A 12 9.59 20.39 -15.92
N LEU A 13 9.60 19.15 -16.41
CA LEU A 13 9.65 17.95 -15.58
C LEU A 13 10.94 17.88 -14.75
N VAL A 14 12.09 18.21 -15.35
CA VAL A 14 13.38 18.26 -14.66
C VAL A 14 13.41 19.38 -13.61
N LEU A 15 12.79 20.52 -13.87
CA LEU A 15 12.67 21.63 -12.91
C LEU A 15 11.73 21.30 -11.74
N ILE A 16 10.63 20.59 -11.99
CA ILE A 16 9.69 20.13 -10.95
C ILE A 16 10.32 19.03 -10.08
N MET A 17 11.14 18.14 -10.65
CA MET A 17 11.85 17.09 -9.90
C MET A 17 13.01 17.62 -9.03
N ASN A 18 13.51 18.83 -9.30
CA ASN A 18 14.61 19.44 -8.55
C ASN A 18 14.14 20.33 -7.37
N CYS A 19 12.83 20.35 -7.09
CA CYS A 19 12.27 20.94 -5.88
C CYS A 19 12.30 19.91 -4.74
N ASN A 20 13.22 20.14 -3.80
CA ASN A 20 13.46 19.43 -2.53
C ASN A 20 12.24 18.67 -1.95
N LEU A 21 12.36 17.35 -1.86
CA LEU A 21 11.54 16.47 -1.01
C LEU A 21 12.21 16.38 0.37
N THR A 22 11.71 17.13 1.34
CA THR A 22 11.92 16.89 2.77
C THR A 22 10.57 17.03 3.49
N SER A 23 10.27 16.02 4.30
CA SER A 23 9.04 15.70 5.07
C SER A 23 8.55 16.84 5.98
N GLU A 24 7.29 16.89 6.46
CA GLU A 24 6.65 15.96 7.41
C GLU A 24 5.10 16.08 7.46
N ASP A 25 4.50 15.03 8.03
CA ASP A 25 3.15 14.84 8.61
C ASP A 25 1.89 14.72 7.74
N VAL A 26 1.31 13.50 7.74
CA VAL A 26 -0.09 13.24 8.12
C VAL A 26 -0.18 11.83 8.73
N SER A 27 -0.44 11.77 10.04
CA SER A 27 -1.03 10.63 10.73
C SER A 27 -2.55 10.60 10.55
N ASP A 28 -3.12 9.41 10.74
CA ASP A 28 -4.55 9.05 10.77
C ASP A 28 -5.19 8.66 9.43
N PHE A 29 -5.29 7.34 9.23
CA PHE A 29 -6.51 6.72 8.70
C PHE A 29 -6.66 5.31 9.27
N ASP A 30 -7.52 5.19 10.28
CA ASP A 30 -8.01 3.94 10.85
C ASP A 30 -9.09 3.34 9.93
N GLY A 31 -9.00 2.04 9.66
CA GLY A 31 -9.88 1.37 8.69
C GLY A 31 -9.61 -0.11 8.49
N ALA A 32 -9.18 -0.84 9.53
CA ALA A 32 -8.89 -2.28 9.44
C ALA A 32 -9.89 -3.19 10.20
N SER A 33 -10.97 -2.64 10.77
CA SER A 33 -11.78 -3.38 11.76
C SER A 33 -12.98 -4.17 11.20
N THR A 34 -13.34 -4.05 9.91
CA THR A 34 -14.63 -4.59 9.43
C THR A 34 -14.56 -5.87 8.59
N VAL A 35 -13.36 -6.36 8.23
CA VAL A 35 -13.21 -7.54 7.35
C VAL A 35 -13.00 -8.86 8.13
N ILE A 36 -12.64 -8.79 9.42
CA ILE A 36 -12.37 -9.99 10.23
C ILE A 36 -13.67 -10.73 10.61
N ASN A 37 -14.79 -10.01 10.75
CA ASN A 37 -16.05 -10.63 11.18
C ASN A 37 -16.78 -11.43 10.09
N SER A 38 -16.41 -11.32 8.80
CA SER A 38 -17.08 -12.09 7.73
C SER A 38 -16.40 -13.42 7.41
N LEU A 39 -15.26 -13.74 8.03
CA LEU A 39 -14.55 -15.01 7.84
C LEU A 39 -14.89 -16.04 8.93
N ILE A 40 -15.47 -15.60 10.04
CA ILE A 40 -15.84 -16.45 11.19
C ILE A 40 -17.07 -17.32 10.88
N ASP A 41 -17.98 -16.85 10.02
CA ASP A 41 -19.22 -17.58 9.70
C ASP A 41 -19.05 -18.73 8.69
N GLN A 42 -17.92 -18.82 7.98
CA GLN A 42 -17.68 -19.89 6.99
C GLN A 42 -16.86 -21.09 7.50
N THR A 43 -16.29 -21.01 8.71
CA THR A 43 -15.49 -22.12 9.29
C THR A 43 -16.26 -23.03 10.24
N LEU A 44 -17.53 -22.76 10.52
CA LEU A 44 -18.34 -23.54 11.49
C LEU A 44 -19.03 -24.79 10.92
N ASP A 45 -18.84 -25.16 9.65
CA ASP A 45 -19.64 -26.24 9.02
C ASP A 45 -18.88 -27.54 8.67
N LYS A 46 -17.62 -27.72 9.13
CA LYS A 46 -16.86 -28.98 8.86
C LYS A 46 -16.00 -29.49 10.02
N GLY A 47 -16.50 -29.36 11.24
CA GLY A 47 -15.88 -29.97 12.44
C GLY A 47 -16.55 -31.27 12.92
N GLY A 48 -17.41 -31.88 12.10
CA GLY A 48 -18.05 -33.16 12.42
C GLY A 48 -17.24 -34.34 11.89
N ILE A 49 -16.96 -35.29 12.79
CA ILE A 49 -16.40 -36.64 12.59
C ILE A 49 -14.88 -36.74 12.82
N LEU A 50 -14.50 -37.05 14.06
CA LEU A 50 -13.80 -38.29 14.43
C LEU A 50 -13.67 -38.37 15.96
N LEU A 51 -14.73 -38.79 16.64
CA LEU A 51 -14.63 -39.43 17.95
C LEU A 51 -15.58 -40.61 17.93
N GLU A 52 -15.05 -41.79 17.61
CA GLU A 52 -15.72 -43.05 17.92
C GLU A 52 -14.81 -43.91 18.79
N LYS A 53 -15.26 -44.03 20.05
CA LYS A 53 -14.97 -45.03 21.10
C LYS A 53 -13.59 -45.02 21.78
N TYR A 54 -13.60 -44.71 23.07
CA TYR A 54 -13.69 -45.73 24.15
C TYR A 54 -14.47 -45.16 25.36
N GLU A 55 -15.39 -45.93 25.93
CA GLU A 55 -16.10 -45.64 27.17
C GLU A 55 -15.24 -46.03 28.39
N GLU A 56 -15.00 -45.10 29.32
CA GLU A 56 -15.04 -45.34 30.77
C GLU A 56 -15.18 -43.99 31.49
N GLY A 57 -16.34 -43.77 32.12
CA GLY A 57 -16.85 -42.47 32.59
C GLY A 57 -16.11 -41.85 33.78
N GLY A 58 -14.91 -41.30 33.53
CA GLY A 58 -14.19 -40.43 34.45
C GLY A 58 -13.54 -39.20 33.79
N ILE A 59 -13.26 -39.24 32.49
CA ILE A 59 -12.52 -38.17 31.77
C ILE A 59 -13.41 -36.96 31.41
N ASP A 60 -14.68 -37.19 31.03
CA ASP A 60 -15.62 -36.13 30.62
C ASP A 60 -15.97 -35.14 31.75
N SER A 61 -16.12 -35.62 32.99
CA SER A 61 -16.41 -34.75 34.14
C SER A 61 -15.25 -33.81 34.45
N ILE A 62 -14.05 -34.33 34.26
CA ILE A 62 -12.81 -33.71 34.67
C ILE A 62 -12.40 -32.64 33.63
N GLU A 63 -12.52 -32.93 32.33
CA GLU A 63 -12.35 -31.90 31.27
C GLU A 63 -13.35 -30.76 31.40
N HIS A 64 -14.60 -31.08 31.73
CA HIS A 64 -15.62 -30.05 31.97
C HIS A 64 -15.22 -29.10 33.12
N GLU A 65 -14.68 -29.61 34.23
CA GLU A 65 -14.20 -28.79 35.35
C GLU A 65 -13.07 -27.83 34.94
N LEU A 66 -12.14 -28.27 34.09
CA LEU A 66 -11.07 -27.40 33.57
C LEU A 66 -11.63 -26.28 32.70
N TYR A 67 -12.58 -26.56 31.81
CA TYR A 67 -13.21 -25.53 31.00
C TYR A 67 -13.98 -24.52 31.85
N GLU A 68 -14.71 -24.98 32.88
CA GLU A 68 -15.37 -24.09 33.83
C GLU A 68 -14.39 -23.19 34.60
N LEU A 69 -13.23 -23.72 35.00
CA LEU A 69 -12.18 -22.94 35.64
C LEU A 69 -11.63 -21.86 34.69
N LEU A 70 -11.39 -22.21 33.42
CA LEU A 70 -10.89 -21.27 32.41
C LEU A 70 -11.93 -20.20 32.06
N ASP A 71 -13.23 -20.55 32.04
CA ASP A 71 -14.34 -19.61 31.91
C ASP A 71 -14.40 -18.65 33.09
N LEU A 72 -14.27 -19.16 34.32
CA LEU A 72 -14.22 -18.34 35.53
C LEU A 72 -13.04 -17.36 35.49
N PHE A 73 -11.91 -17.76 34.91
CA PHE A 73 -10.73 -16.91 34.73
C PHE A 73 -10.84 -15.96 33.54
N GLY A 74 -11.89 -16.05 32.72
CA GLY A 74 -12.06 -15.20 31.53
C GLY A 74 -11.05 -15.49 30.42
N VAL A 75 -10.56 -16.73 30.32
CA VAL A 75 -9.63 -17.14 29.27
C VAL A 75 -10.36 -17.24 27.93
N SER A 76 -9.78 -16.64 26.89
CA SER A 76 -10.35 -16.68 25.53
C SER A 76 -10.38 -18.10 24.95
N GLU A 77 -11.19 -18.33 23.92
CA GLU A 77 -11.23 -19.64 23.23
C GLU A 77 -9.86 -20.09 22.70
N ASP A 78 -9.07 -19.18 22.12
CA ASP A 78 -7.68 -19.46 21.73
C ASP A 78 -6.79 -19.79 22.93
N GLY A 79 -7.01 -19.13 24.06
CA GLY A 79 -6.34 -19.46 25.32
C GLY A 79 -6.72 -20.85 25.84
N LYS A 80 -8.00 -21.24 25.77
CA LYS A 80 -8.47 -22.57 26.17
C LYS A 80 -7.85 -23.67 25.31
N MET A 81 -7.81 -23.47 24.00
CA MET A 81 -7.12 -24.38 23.08
C MET A 81 -5.64 -24.52 23.42
N LEU A 82 -4.95 -23.41 23.72
CA LEU A 82 -3.55 -23.43 24.15
C LEU A 82 -3.37 -24.20 25.47
N ILE A 83 -4.24 -23.98 26.47
CA ILE A 83 -4.18 -24.70 27.75
C ILE A 83 -4.40 -26.20 27.55
N SER A 84 -5.33 -26.59 26.66
CA SER A 84 -5.53 -28.00 26.29
C SER A 84 -4.27 -28.59 25.64
N TYR A 85 -3.63 -27.84 24.74
CA TYR A 85 -2.37 -28.26 24.12
C TYR A 85 -1.22 -28.41 25.14
N ILE A 86 -1.13 -27.50 26.12
CA ILE A 86 -0.17 -27.61 27.23
C ILE A 86 -0.50 -28.84 28.09
N LYS A 87 -1.78 -29.07 28.41
CA LYS A 87 -2.23 -30.25 29.16
C LYS A 87 -1.73 -31.54 28.49
N GLU A 88 -1.94 -31.67 27.19
CA GLU A 88 -1.44 -32.81 26.41
C GLU A 88 0.07 -32.96 26.54
N ALA A 89 0.84 -31.87 26.49
CA ALA A 89 2.29 -31.92 26.62
C ALA A 89 2.76 -32.36 28.02
N LEU A 90 2.10 -31.87 29.08
CA LEU A 90 2.53 -32.07 30.46
C LEU A 90 2.05 -33.39 31.06
N CYS A 91 0.89 -33.88 30.62
CA CYS A 91 0.29 -35.11 31.14
C CYS A 91 0.67 -36.36 30.34
N ASP A 92 1.26 -36.20 29.16
CA ASP A 92 1.71 -37.33 28.34
C ASP A 92 3.03 -37.89 28.89
N SER A 93 3.01 -39.15 29.35
CA SER A 93 4.19 -39.84 29.88
C SER A 93 5.21 -40.26 28.82
N ASP A 94 4.83 -40.27 27.54
CA ASP A 94 5.72 -40.63 26.42
C ASP A 94 6.61 -39.44 25.99
N ILE A 95 6.26 -38.23 26.44
CA ILE A 95 7.08 -37.02 26.24
C ILE A 95 8.15 -36.97 27.33
N VAL A 96 9.32 -37.50 27.02
CA VAL A 96 10.47 -37.58 27.93
C VAL A 96 11.72 -36.98 27.30
N ASP A 97 12.60 -36.39 28.11
CA ASP A 97 13.96 -36.09 27.67
C ASP A 97 14.82 -37.35 27.67
N ALA A 98 16.05 -37.25 27.17
CA ALA A 98 16.97 -38.38 27.09
C ALA A 98 17.34 -38.98 28.47
N GLN A 99 16.93 -38.34 29.57
CA GLN A 99 17.22 -38.76 30.95
C GLN A 99 15.96 -39.08 31.79
N GLY A 100 14.75 -38.83 31.28
CA GLY A 100 13.47 -39.05 31.96
C GLY A 100 13.16 -38.09 33.11
N ASN A 101 13.73 -36.88 33.13
CA ASN A 101 13.79 -36.04 34.33
C ASN A 101 12.65 -35.01 34.48
N PHE A 102 11.83 -34.79 33.46
CA PHE A 102 10.76 -33.79 33.52
C PHE A 102 9.51 -34.32 34.22
N LYS A 103 8.88 -33.46 35.03
CA LYS A 103 7.65 -33.82 35.75
C LYS A 103 6.57 -34.16 34.72
N THR A 104 5.96 -35.32 34.90
CA THR A 104 4.70 -35.67 34.22
C THR A 104 3.59 -35.40 35.23
N TYR A 105 2.68 -34.51 34.87
CA TYR A 105 1.54 -34.17 35.71
C TYR A 105 0.45 -35.22 35.48
N ASP A 106 -0.23 -35.64 36.54
CA ASP A 106 -1.58 -36.16 36.33
C ASP A 106 -2.57 -35.00 36.11
N TYR A 107 -3.79 -35.34 35.73
CA TYR A 107 -4.81 -34.32 35.47
C TYR A 107 -5.09 -33.45 36.69
N VAL A 108 -5.21 -34.07 37.87
CA VAL A 108 -5.56 -33.37 39.12
C VAL A 108 -4.44 -32.40 39.47
N GLU A 109 -3.18 -32.83 39.37
CA GLU A 109 -2.03 -31.96 39.57
C GLU A 109 -1.99 -30.79 38.58
N PHE A 110 -2.34 -31.03 37.31
CA PHE A 110 -2.41 -29.97 36.30
C PHE A 110 -3.53 -28.97 36.60
N TYR A 111 -4.73 -29.45 36.94
CA TYR A 111 -5.85 -28.62 37.33
C TYR A 111 -5.53 -27.76 38.56
N GLU A 112 -4.96 -28.38 39.61
CA GLU A 112 -4.53 -27.69 40.82
C GLU A 112 -3.45 -26.66 40.52
N LEU A 113 -2.51 -26.94 39.61
CA LEU A 113 -1.50 -25.98 39.17
C LEU A 113 -2.16 -24.72 38.59
N LEU A 114 -3.12 -24.88 37.68
CA LEU A 114 -3.82 -23.74 37.07
C LEU A 114 -4.65 -22.96 38.10
N ASN A 115 -5.37 -23.66 38.97
CA ASN A 115 -6.15 -23.05 40.04
C ASN A 115 -5.27 -22.24 41.01
N ASN A 116 -4.09 -22.78 41.36
CA ASN A 116 -3.13 -22.11 42.23
C ASN A 116 -2.48 -20.87 41.58
N PHE A 117 -2.33 -20.86 40.25
CA PHE A 117 -1.90 -19.65 39.53
C PHE A 117 -2.95 -18.55 39.62
N GLY A 118 -4.22 -18.91 39.53
CA GLY A 118 -5.33 -17.96 39.49
C GLY A 118 -5.42 -17.20 38.17
N ALA A 119 -6.52 -16.46 38.00
CA ALA A 119 -6.88 -15.83 36.72
C ALA A 119 -5.76 -14.96 36.12
N ASP A 120 -5.20 -14.02 36.89
CA ASP A 120 -4.22 -13.05 36.39
C ASP A 120 -2.96 -13.73 35.82
N LYS A 121 -2.44 -14.75 36.53
CA LYS A 121 -1.24 -15.48 36.09
C LYS A 121 -1.53 -16.37 34.89
N ILE A 122 -2.71 -17.02 34.84
CA ILE A 122 -3.11 -17.82 33.68
C ILE A 122 -3.25 -16.95 32.42
N ILE A 123 -3.89 -15.79 32.53
CA ILE A 123 -4.00 -14.84 31.42
C ILE A 123 -2.60 -14.42 30.93
N ALA A 124 -1.67 -14.13 31.86
CA ALA A 124 -0.29 -13.77 31.50
C ALA A 124 0.45 -14.92 30.79
N ILE A 125 0.32 -16.15 31.29
CA ILE A 125 0.91 -17.35 30.65
C ILE A 125 0.33 -17.56 29.26
N VAL A 126 -0.99 -17.46 29.10
CA VAL A 126 -1.67 -17.57 27.81
C VAL A 126 -1.12 -16.53 26.84
N ASN A 127 -1.16 -15.24 27.20
CA ASN A 127 -0.68 -14.15 26.34
C ASN A 127 0.78 -14.35 25.91
N HIS A 128 1.62 -14.89 26.80
CA HIS A 128 3.03 -15.12 26.53
C HIS A 128 3.28 -16.28 25.55
N LEU A 129 2.55 -17.39 25.69
CA LEU A 129 2.76 -18.59 24.86
C LEU A 129 1.93 -18.59 23.57
N LEU A 130 0.91 -17.72 23.47
CA LEU A 130 -0.07 -17.72 22.39
C LEU A 130 0.56 -17.55 20.99
N ALA A 131 1.59 -16.71 20.86
CA ALA A 131 2.22 -16.46 19.58
C ALA A 131 2.82 -17.72 18.95
N THR A 132 3.49 -18.57 19.75
CA THR A 132 4.04 -19.85 19.28
C THR A 132 2.94 -20.83 18.91
N PHE A 133 1.90 -20.90 19.74
CA PHE A 133 0.77 -21.79 19.49
C PHE A 133 -0.02 -21.42 18.24
N ASN A 134 -0.22 -20.12 17.99
CA ASN A 134 -0.84 -19.65 16.76
C ASN A 134 0.01 -20.00 15.53
N ALA A 135 1.33 -19.82 15.59
CA ALA A 135 2.22 -20.24 14.51
C ALA A 135 2.11 -21.75 14.22
N LEU A 136 2.06 -22.58 15.27
CA LEU A 136 1.84 -24.03 15.15
C LEU A 136 0.51 -24.34 14.45
N ARG A 137 -0.60 -23.78 14.92
CA ARG A 137 -1.94 -24.01 14.35
C ARG A 137 -2.03 -23.58 12.88
N GLU A 138 -1.43 -22.44 12.56
CA GLU A 138 -1.40 -21.94 11.19
C GLU A 138 -0.60 -22.85 10.26
N ALA A 139 0.51 -23.41 10.75
CA ALA A 139 1.31 -24.39 10.01
C ALA A 139 0.54 -25.70 9.79
N GLU A 140 -0.11 -26.24 10.82
CA GLU A 140 -0.94 -27.44 10.74
C GLU A 140 -2.09 -27.27 9.74
N LEU A 141 -2.79 -26.13 9.80
CA LEU A 141 -3.86 -25.79 8.88
C LEU A 141 -3.34 -25.71 7.43
N ALA A 142 -2.16 -25.11 7.21
CA ALA A 142 -1.57 -25.05 5.87
C ALA A 142 -1.23 -26.45 5.34
N ILE A 143 -0.65 -27.33 6.16
CA ILE A 143 -0.34 -28.72 5.79
C ILE A 143 -1.62 -29.51 5.49
N SER A 144 -2.68 -29.30 6.27
CA SER A 144 -3.94 -30.03 6.11
C SER A 144 -4.55 -29.88 4.71
N LYS A 145 -4.31 -28.72 4.08
CA LYS A 145 -4.82 -28.33 2.76
C LYS A 145 -4.04 -28.94 1.60
N ILE A 146 -2.84 -29.47 1.84
CA ILE A 146 -2.00 -30.08 0.79
C ILE A 146 -2.71 -31.33 0.26
N SER A 147 -2.86 -31.41 -1.06
CA SER A 147 -3.56 -32.48 -1.74
C SER A 147 -2.62 -33.63 -2.13
N ASP A 148 -1.38 -33.34 -2.52
CA ASP A 148 -0.36 -34.36 -2.77
C ASP A 148 0.05 -35.03 -1.45
N GLN A 149 -0.19 -36.34 -1.37
CA GLN A 149 0.03 -37.09 -0.13
C GLN A 149 1.51 -37.25 0.23
N ASP A 150 2.40 -37.30 -0.77
CA ASP A 150 3.84 -37.48 -0.54
C ASP A 150 4.46 -36.17 -0.05
N LEU A 151 4.10 -35.04 -0.69
CA LEU A 151 4.52 -33.72 -0.25
C LEU A 151 3.92 -33.38 1.12
N LYS A 152 2.62 -33.63 1.33
CA LYS A 152 1.97 -33.47 2.64
C LYS A 152 2.71 -34.25 3.71
N ARG A 153 3.02 -35.53 3.45
CA ARG A 153 3.77 -36.37 4.38
C ARG A 153 5.14 -35.80 4.69
N SER A 154 5.86 -35.28 3.69
CA SER A 154 7.19 -34.71 3.90
C SER A 154 7.19 -33.50 4.84
N VAL A 155 6.19 -32.62 4.70
CA VAL A 155 6.06 -31.43 5.56
C VAL A 155 5.50 -31.82 6.93
N GLN A 156 4.53 -32.75 6.98
CA GLN A 156 3.97 -33.26 8.22
C GLN A 156 5.05 -33.88 9.12
N ILE A 157 6.00 -34.66 8.57
CA ILE A 157 7.10 -35.22 9.37
C ILE A 157 7.93 -34.10 10.03
N ARG A 158 8.24 -33.01 9.31
CA ARG A 158 8.99 -31.88 9.88
C ARG A 158 8.18 -31.17 10.96
N PHE A 159 6.89 -30.97 10.70
CA PHE A 159 5.96 -30.41 11.69
C PHE A 159 5.88 -31.26 12.96
N ASP A 160 5.69 -32.57 12.83
CA ASP A 160 5.56 -33.48 13.97
C ASP A 160 6.83 -33.51 14.82
N LEU A 161 8.01 -33.47 14.19
CA LEU A 161 9.30 -33.36 14.89
C LEU A 161 9.39 -32.07 15.71
N LYS A 162 9.06 -30.92 15.10
CA LYS A 162 9.10 -29.62 15.78
C LYS A 162 8.02 -29.48 16.86
N ASN A 163 6.84 -30.02 16.61
CA ASN A 163 5.76 -30.10 17.59
C ASN A 163 6.17 -30.94 18.80
N LYS A 164 6.79 -32.10 18.58
CA LYS A 164 7.34 -32.94 19.65
C LYS A 164 8.41 -32.22 20.47
N ASP A 165 9.36 -31.56 19.81
CA ASP A 165 10.42 -30.79 20.47
C ASP A 165 9.83 -29.64 21.31
N TYR A 166 8.82 -28.93 20.77
CA TYR A 166 8.13 -27.87 21.48
C TYR A 166 7.35 -28.39 22.70
N LYS A 167 6.62 -29.50 22.58
CA LYS A 167 5.94 -30.13 23.73
C LYS A 167 6.95 -30.56 24.82
N LEU A 168 8.12 -31.07 24.43
CA LEU A 168 9.18 -31.43 25.37
C LEU A 168 9.74 -30.19 26.10
N ASP A 169 9.95 -29.08 25.37
CA ASP A 169 10.41 -27.82 25.97
C ASP A 169 9.36 -27.20 26.91
N LEU A 170 8.07 -27.29 26.57
CA LEU A 170 7.00 -26.92 27.51
C LEU A 170 7.09 -27.76 28.78
N LYS A 171 7.26 -29.08 28.65
CA LYS A 171 7.42 -29.97 29.81
C LYS A 171 8.60 -29.58 30.70
N LYS A 172 9.74 -29.23 30.09
CA LYS A 172 10.91 -28.72 30.79
C LYS A 172 10.64 -27.41 31.54
N VAL A 173 9.98 -26.46 30.89
CA VAL A 173 9.63 -25.16 31.49
C VAL A 173 8.71 -25.36 32.68
N PHE A 174 7.75 -26.27 32.55
CA PHE A 174 6.78 -26.57 33.61
C PHE A 174 7.29 -27.51 34.70
N SER A 175 8.52 -28.03 34.62
CA SER A 175 9.08 -28.96 35.61
C SER A 175 9.76 -28.28 36.82
N GLU A 176 9.56 -26.98 37.04
CA GLU A 176 10.18 -26.28 38.18
C GLU A 176 9.48 -26.62 39.51
N PHE A 177 10.27 -26.92 40.54
CA PHE A 177 9.73 -27.40 41.83
C PHE A 177 9.25 -26.28 42.74
N VAL A 178 9.76 -25.06 42.57
CA VAL A 178 9.39 -23.89 43.36
C VAL A 178 8.34 -23.09 42.60
N PHE A 179 7.14 -22.95 43.17
CA PHE A 179 5.98 -22.37 42.48
C PHE A 179 6.19 -20.93 41.96
N ASP A 180 6.84 -20.06 42.74
CA ASP A 180 7.12 -18.69 42.28
C ASP A 180 8.21 -18.65 41.19
N GLU A 181 9.17 -19.58 41.24
CA GLU A 181 10.19 -19.72 40.19
C GLU A 181 9.58 -20.30 38.91
N LEU A 182 8.63 -21.23 39.05
CA LEU A 182 7.88 -21.83 37.95
C LEU A 182 7.14 -20.77 37.13
N TYR A 183 6.37 -19.90 37.79
CA TYR A 183 5.68 -18.81 37.10
C TYR A 183 6.66 -17.93 36.32
N ASN A 184 7.72 -17.46 36.98
CA ASN A 184 8.74 -16.60 36.38
C ASN A 184 9.45 -17.28 35.20
N LYS A 185 9.71 -18.58 35.30
CA LYS A 185 10.30 -19.39 34.23
C LYS A 185 9.39 -19.50 33.01
N ILE A 186 8.07 -19.67 33.21
CA ILE A 186 7.10 -19.72 32.11
C ILE A 186 7.03 -18.36 31.40
N VAL A 187 6.86 -17.26 32.12
CA VAL A 187 6.71 -15.92 31.49
C VAL A 187 8.03 -15.33 30.96
N SER A 188 9.18 -15.92 31.31
CA SER A 188 10.48 -15.58 30.72
C SER A 188 10.91 -16.54 29.60
N TYR A 189 10.14 -17.59 29.34
CA TYR A 189 10.44 -18.56 28.31
C TYR A 189 10.35 -17.93 26.92
N ASN A 190 11.49 -17.79 26.25
CA ASN A 190 11.52 -17.31 24.87
C ASN A 190 11.50 -18.51 23.91
N SER A 191 10.32 -18.81 23.38
CA SER A 191 10.14 -19.92 22.44
C SER A 191 10.90 -19.67 21.13
N SER A 192 11.84 -20.54 20.80
CA SER A 192 12.54 -20.52 19.50
C SER A 192 11.75 -21.16 18.36
N TYR A 193 10.59 -21.78 18.65
CA TYR A 193 9.82 -22.54 17.67
C TYR A 193 8.87 -21.69 16.82
N ILE A 194 8.69 -20.42 17.14
CA ILE A 194 7.86 -19.51 16.33
C ILE A 194 8.34 -19.52 14.88
N ASP A 195 9.64 -19.30 14.68
CA ASP A 195 10.24 -19.27 13.34
C ASP A 195 10.17 -20.64 12.65
N ASP A 196 10.34 -21.74 13.40
CA ASP A 196 10.21 -23.09 12.85
C ASP A 196 8.81 -23.33 12.28
N PHE A 197 7.75 -23.02 13.03
CA PHE A 197 6.37 -23.20 12.55
C PHE A 197 6.01 -22.21 11.43
N VAL A 198 6.47 -20.97 11.50
CA VAL A 198 6.31 -19.99 10.41
C VAL A 198 6.96 -20.49 9.12
N ASN A 199 8.17 -21.03 9.19
CA ASN A 199 8.85 -21.59 8.02
C ASN A 199 8.13 -22.82 7.46
N ILE A 200 7.62 -23.70 8.32
CA ILE A 200 6.82 -24.86 7.89
C ILE A 200 5.53 -24.41 7.20
N LYS A 201 4.85 -23.38 7.73
CA LYS A 201 3.67 -22.77 7.09
C LYS A 201 4.01 -22.21 5.71
N ILE A 202 5.14 -21.51 5.58
CA ILE A 202 5.61 -20.96 4.31
C ILE A 202 5.86 -22.08 3.29
N ASP A 203 6.55 -23.15 3.69
CA ASP A 203 6.80 -24.30 2.82
C ASP A 203 5.49 -24.99 2.39
N ALA A 204 4.58 -25.22 3.34
CA ALA A 204 3.27 -25.81 3.07
C ALA A 204 2.44 -24.93 2.11
N THR A 205 2.46 -23.61 2.31
CA THR A 205 1.79 -22.66 1.43
C THR A 205 2.41 -22.66 0.05
N SER A 206 3.74 -22.73 -0.06
CA SER A 206 4.44 -22.81 -1.35
C SER A 206 4.06 -24.08 -2.13
N ILE A 207 3.82 -25.20 -1.44
CA ILE A 207 3.33 -26.43 -2.09
C ILE A 207 1.89 -26.24 -2.60
N LEU A 208 1.01 -25.61 -1.81
CA LEU A 208 -0.35 -25.24 -2.27
C LEU A 208 -0.32 -24.30 -3.49
N GLU A 209 0.69 -23.43 -3.56
CA GLU A 209 0.97 -22.57 -4.72
C GLU A 209 1.44 -23.34 -5.96
N THR A 210 1.87 -24.60 -5.82
CA THR A 210 2.25 -25.46 -6.96
C THR A 210 1.18 -26.49 -7.36
N GLU A 211 0.35 -26.95 -6.42
CA GLU A 211 -0.66 -28.00 -6.67
C GLU A 211 -1.95 -27.52 -7.34
N HIS A 212 -2.27 -26.22 -7.23
CA HIS A 212 -3.55 -25.69 -7.71
C HIS A 212 -3.45 -24.50 -8.68
N PRO A 213 -2.76 -24.62 -9.84
CA PRO A 213 -2.60 -23.53 -10.81
C PRO A 213 -3.92 -22.89 -11.28
N LYS A 214 -5.00 -23.67 -11.32
CA LYS A 214 -6.30 -23.26 -11.87
C LYS A 214 -7.30 -22.67 -10.85
N SER A 215 -7.03 -22.72 -9.54
CA SER A 215 -7.98 -22.23 -8.52
C SER A 215 -7.74 -20.76 -8.11
N TYR A 216 -6.66 -20.13 -8.58
CA TYR A 216 -6.23 -18.80 -8.13
C TYR A 216 -7.19 -17.68 -8.52
N TYR A 217 -7.80 -17.77 -9.70
CA TYR A 217 -8.84 -16.85 -10.19
C TYR A 217 -10.03 -16.71 -9.25
N LEU A 218 -10.46 -17.82 -8.62
CA LEU A 218 -11.64 -17.88 -7.75
C LEU A 218 -11.40 -17.29 -6.35
N THR A 219 -10.14 -17.00 -5.99
CA THR A 219 -9.77 -16.39 -4.70
C THR A 219 -9.54 -14.88 -4.79
N LEU A 220 -9.53 -14.32 -6.00
CA LEU A 220 -9.47 -12.88 -6.23
C LEU A 220 -10.83 -12.26 -5.94
N SER A 221 -10.85 -11.04 -5.37
CA SER A 221 -12.10 -10.27 -5.27
C SER A 221 -12.68 -9.99 -6.67
N ASP A 222 -13.97 -9.71 -6.76
CA ASP A 222 -14.64 -9.39 -8.03
C ASP A 222 -13.91 -8.33 -8.85
N ASP A 223 -13.35 -7.31 -8.19
CA ASP A 223 -12.59 -6.26 -8.87
C ASP A 223 -11.23 -6.75 -9.38
N MET A 224 -10.56 -7.63 -8.62
CA MET A 224 -9.32 -8.26 -9.07
C MET A 224 -9.56 -9.22 -10.24
N GLN A 225 -10.68 -9.94 -10.25
CA GLN A 225 -11.07 -10.77 -11.40
C GLN A 225 -11.29 -9.92 -12.65
N LYS A 226 -12.05 -8.82 -12.55
CA LYS A 226 -12.26 -7.90 -13.69
C LYS A 226 -10.95 -7.31 -14.20
N GLY A 227 -10.06 -6.89 -13.30
CA GLY A 227 -8.76 -6.35 -13.67
C GLY A 227 -7.89 -7.39 -14.38
N PHE A 228 -7.94 -8.64 -13.91
CA PHE A 228 -7.27 -9.74 -14.56
C PHE A 228 -7.86 -10.02 -15.95
N ASP A 229 -9.19 -10.12 -16.08
CA ASP A 229 -9.86 -10.41 -17.34
C ASP A 229 -9.56 -9.35 -18.40
N TYR A 230 -9.48 -8.09 -17.97
CA TYR A 230 -9.02 -7.01 -18.84
C TYR A 230 -7.59 -7.25 -19.35
N ILE A 231 -6.64 -7.55 -18.45
CA ILE A 231 -5.26 -7.84 -18.84
C ILE A 231 -5.20 -9.02 -19.82
N LYS A 232 -5.90 -10.12 -19.52
CA LYS A 232 -5.99 -11.29 -20.41
C LYS A 232 -6.50 -10.88 -21.78
N SER A 233 -7.63 -10.17 -21.85
CA SER A 233 -8.22 -9.71 -23.11
C SER A 233 -7.26 -8.85 -23.94
N VAL A 234 -6.44 -8.01 -23.30
CA VAL A 234 -5.46 -7.16 -23.99
C VAL A 234 -4.28 -7.97 -24.54
N VAL A 235 -3.80 -8.94 -23.76
CA VAL A 235 -2.61 -9.73 -24.12
C VAL A 235 -2.95 -10.77 -25.20
N THR A 236 -4.20 -11.24 -25.25
CA THR A 236 -4.67 -12.22 -26.23
C THR A 236 -5.31 -11.62 -27.49
N ASP A 237 -5.61 -10.32 -27.50
CA ASP A 237 -6.17 -9.64 -28.68
C ASP A 237 -5.08 -9.40 -29.76
N PRO A 238 -5.19 -9.97 -30.97
CA PRO A 238 -4.19 -9.83 -32.04
C PRO A 238 -4.13 -8.44 -32.69
N GLU A 239 -5.16 -7.60 -32.54
CA GLU A 239 -5.18 -6.26 -33.13
C GLU A 239 -4.46 -5.24 -32.23
N ILE A 240 -4.36 -5.48 -30.92
CA ILE A 240 -3.58 -4.64 -30.02
C ILE A 240 -2.07 -4.83 -30.28
N ALA A 241 -1.36 -3.70 -30.38
CA ALA A 241 0.08 -3.61 -30.61
C ALA A 241 0.61 -4.29 -31.88
N LYS A 242 -0.27 -4.57 -32.86
CA LYS A 242 0.08 -5.19 -34.15
C LYS A 242 1.18 -4.44 -34.91
N ILE A 243 1.17 -3.11 -34.84
CA ILE A 243 2.19 -2.25 -35.47
C ILE A 243 3.55 -2.39 -34.79
N GLN A 244 3.56 -2.59 -33.46
CA GLN A 244 4.78 -2.74 -32.66
C GLN A 244 5.37 -4.15 -32.76
N GLY A 245 4.56 -5.13 -33.16
CA GLY A 245 5.00 -6.52 -33.35
C GLY A 245 5.20 -7.32 -32.06
N TYR A 246 4.57 -6.89 -30.95
CA TYR A 246 4.61 -7.66 -29.70
C TYR A 246 3.87 -8.98 -29.81
N LYS A 247 4.33 -10.00 -29.07
CA LYS A 247 3.68 -11.31 -29.02
C LYS A 247 2.20 -11.17 -28.66
N THR A 248 1.37 -11.92 -29.37
CA THR A 248 -0.03 -12.17 -28.99
C THR A 248 -0.07 -13.59 -28.45
N TYR A 249 -0.55 -13.74 -27.23
CA TYR A 249 -0.66 -15.04 -26.57
C TYR A 249 -2.02 -15.66 -26.89
N SER A 250 -2.10 -16.97 -27.02
CA SER A 250 -3.39 -17.65 -26.88
C SER A 250 -3.84 -17.65 -25.42
N ASP A 251 -5.11 -17.96 -25.15
CA ASP A 251 -5.60 -18.13 -23.77
C ASP A 251 -4.79 -19.20 -23.03
N ASP A 252 -4.47 -20.31 -23.69
CA ASP A 252 -3.67 -21.40 -23.11
C ASP A 252 -2.21 -20.97 -22.85
N GLU A 253 -1.60 -20.20 -23.76
CA GLU A 253 -0.24 -19.69 -23.56
C GLU A 253 -0.17 -18.65 -22.44
N PHE A 254 -1.20 -17.81 -22.32
CA PHE A 254 -1.31 -16.84 -21.25
C PHE A 254 -1.47 -17.54 -19.89
N ASP A 255 -2.36 -18.53 -19.81
CA ASP A 255 -2.57 -19.32 -18.60
C ASP A 255 -1.30 -20.12 -18.23
N ALA A 256 -0.58 -20.66 -19.22
CA ALA A 256 0.70 -21.34 -19.00
C ALA A 256 1.79 -20.39 -18.48
N LEU A 257 1.90 -19.17 -19.01
CA LEU A 257 2.86 -18.16 -18.56
C LEU A 257 2.65 -17.79 -17.09
N LEU A 258 1.40 -17.81 -16.62
CA LEU A 258 1.09 -17.52 -15.23
C LEU A 258 1.38 -18.67 -14.28
N ASN A 259 1.44 -19.91 -14.77
CA ASN A 259 1.87 -21.05 -13.95
C ASN A 259 3.34 -20.94 -13.56
N ASP A 260 4.14 -20.17 -14.31
CA ASP A 260 5.54 -19.90 -14.00
C ASP A 260 5.70 -18.75 -12.97
N TRP A 261 4.60 -18.08 -12.57
CA TRP A 261 4.59 -16.95 -11.64
C TRP A 261 3.98 -17.35 -10.29
N SER A 262 4.49 -16.78 -9.19
CA SER A 262 3.89 -16.92 -7.86
C SER A 262 2.54 -16.17 -7.76
N ILE A 263 1.68 -16.60 -6.83
CA ILE A 263 0.41 -15.90 -6.55
C ILE A 263 0.65 -14.44 -6.18
N ALA A 264 1.71 -14.15 -5.42
CA ALA A 264 2.07 -12.80 -5.03
C ALA A 264 2.36 -11.92 -6.26
N GLU A 265 3.06 -12.45 -7.26
CA GLU A 265 3.36 -11.74 -8.50
C GLU A 265 2.10 -11.46 -9.32
N VAL A 266 1.21 -12.45 -9.45
CA VAL A 266 -0.08 -12.28 -10.14
C VAL A 266 -0.97 -11.25 -9.43
N LYS A 267 -1.09 -11.34 -8.10
CA LYS A 267 -1.84 -10.35 -7.29
C LYS A 267 -1.25 -8.95 -7.42
N ASN A 268 0.08 -8.84 -7.44
CA ASN A 268 0.76 -7.57 -7.57
C ASN A 268 0.52 -6.94 -8.95
N LEU A 269 0.61 -7.73 -10.03
CA LEU A 269 0.26 -7.29 -11.39
C LEU A 269 -1.16 -6.72 -11.45
N VAL A 270 -2.15 -7.47 -10.92
CA VAL A 270 -3.56 -7.04 -10.91
C VAL A 270 -3.74 -5.78 -10.05
N LYS A 271 -3.13 -5.70 -8.87
CA LYS A 271 -3.18 -4.51 -8.01
C LYS A 271 -2.63 -3.26 -8.73
N ILE A 272 -1.51 -3.39 -9.42
CA ILE A 272 -0.92 -2.29 -10.18
C ILE A 272 -1.87 -1.84 -11.30
N HIS A 273 -2.51 -2.78 -12.01
CA HIS A 273 -3.50 -2.47 -13.02
C HIS A 273 -4.75 -1.79 -12.44
N LEU A 274 -5.26 -2.25 -11.30
CA LEU A 274 -6.40 -1.61 -10.63
C LEU A 274 -6.07 -0.19 -10.17
N GLY A 275 -4.89 0.01 -9.55
CA GLY A 275 -4.42 1.34 -9.17
C GLY A 275 -4.23 2.27 -10.37
N TYR A 276 -3.87 1.70 -11.54
CA TYR A 276 -3.88 2.43 -12.80
C TYR A 276 -5.30 2.88 -13.19
N LEU A 277 -6.29 1.97 -13.21
CA LEU A 277 -7.67 2.30 -13.56
C LEU A 277 -8.27 3.34 -12.62
N GLU A 278 -7.99 3.23 -11.32
CA GLU A 278 -8.40 4.22 -10.32
C GLU A 278 -7.81 5.60 -10.63
N SER A 279 -6.49 5.65 -10.88
CA SER A 279 -5.80 6.90 -11.25
C SER A 279 -6.37 7.50 -12.54
N MET A 280 -6.69 6.68 -13.54
CA MET A 280 -7.30 7.12 -14.79
C MET A 280 -8.69 7.71 -14.58
N ASN A 281 -9.54 7.03 -13.80
CA ASN A 281 -10.88 7.52 -13.48
C ASN A 281 -10.81 8.82 -12.69
N TYR A 282 -9.89 8.90 -11.72
CA TYR A 282 -9.62 10.14 -10.99
C TYR A 282 -9.24 11.26 -11.95
N ILE A 283 -8.18 11.09 -12.76
CA ILE A 283 -7.69 12.13 -13.68
C ILE A 283 -8.78 12.53 -14.67
N MET A 284 -9.51 11.59 -15.25
CA MET A 284 -10.61 11.87 -16.19
C MET A 284 -11.68 12.74 -15.54
N LYS A 285 -12.06 12.43 -14.30
CA LYS A 285 -12.98 13.26 -13.51
C LYS A 285 -12.38 14.64 -13.28
N ARG A 286 -11.12 14.74 -12.86
CA ARG A 286 -10.45 16.03 -12.58
C ARG A 286 -10.31 16.91 -13.82
N ILE A 287 -10.01 16.34 -14.99
CA ILE A 287 -9.96 17.04 -16.27
C ILE A 287 -11.28 17.77 -16.56
N SER A 288 -12.42 17.14 -16.25
CA SER A 288 -13.73 17.78 -16.44
C SER A 288 -13.96 19.02 -15.55
N PHE A 289 -13.18 19.18 -14.48
CA PHE A 289 -13.25 20.30 -13.53
C PHE A 289 -12.16 21.36 -13.72
N ILE A 290 -11.25 21.23 -14.71
CA ILE A 290 -10.13 22.17 -14.90
C ILE A 290 -10.58 23.62 -15.08
N GLU A 291 -11.73 23.84 -15.71
CA GLU A 291 -12.27 25.19 -15.95
C GLU A 291 -12.94 25.78 -14.69
N ASN A 292 -13.18 24.96 -13.67
CA ASN A 292 -13.93 25.28 -12.46
C ASN A 292 -13.02 25.34 -11.23
N ILE A 293 -12.07 26.29 -11.23
CA ILE A 293 -11.03 26.37 -10.18
C ILE A 293 -11.47 27.08 -8.89
N GLY A 294 -12.62 27.77 -8.90
CA GLY A 294 -13.08 28.60 -7.78
C GLY A 294 -12.99 30.10 -8.07
N GLU A 295 -13.40 30.92 -7.12
CA GLU A 295 -13.44 32.37 -7.30
C GLU A 295 -12.06 33.02 -7.14
N ILE A 296 -11.68 33.84 -8.13
CA ILE A 296 -10.45 34.64 -8.11
C ILE A 296 -10.81 36.10 -7.85
N GLU A 297 -10.18 36.73 -6.87
CA GLU A 297 -10.33 38.15 -6.57
C GLU A 297 -9.41 39.00 -7.46
N ALA A 298 -9.81 39.15 -8.72
CA ALA A 298 -9.09 39.91 -9.75
C ALA A 298 -10.05 40.74 -10.63
N SER A 299 -9.47 41.60 -11.48
CA SER A 299 -10.23 42.33 -12.50
C SER A 299 -10.90 41.38 -13.50
N ILE A 300 -11.97 41.84 -14.16
CA ILE A 300 -12.69 41.06 -15.17
C ILE A 300 -11.78 40.61 -16.32
N GLU A 301 -10.80 41.43 -16.68
CA GLU A 301 -9.81 41.14 -17.72
C GLU A 301 -8.93 39.95 -17.34
N ILE A 302 -8.39 39.94 -16.12
CA ILE A 302 -7.56 38.84 -15.60
C ILE A 302 -8.38 37.56 -15.51
N LYS A 303 -9.62 37.65 -14.99
CA LYS A 303 -10.56 36.51 -14.92
C LYS A 303 -10.77 35.89 -16.30
N ASN A 304 -11.14 36.69 -17.30
CA ASN A 304 -11.39 36.21 -18.65
C ASN A 304 -10.16 35.56 -19.28
N ARG A 305 -8.97 36.15 -19.07
CA ARG A 305 -7.71 35.61 -19.59
C ARG A 305 -7.33 34.27 -18.96
N ILE A 306 -7.47 34.15 -17.63
CA ILE A 306 -7.25 32.89 -16.92
C ILE A 306 -8.24 31.83 -17.40
N SER A 307 -9.53 32.17 -17.54
CA SER A 307 -10.53 31.24 -18.06
C SER A 307 -10.20 30.73 -19.47
N GLU A 308 -9.74 31.60 -20.36
CA GLU A 308 -9.33 31.18 -21.71
C GLU A 308 -8.09 30.29 -21.68
N SER A 309 -7.12 30.60 -20.83
CA SER A 309 -5.92 29.80 -20.66
C SER A 309 -6.24 28.41 -20.09
N LEU A 310 -7.18 28.31 -19.14
CA LEU A 310 -7.68 27.05 -18.59
C LEU A 310 -8.36 26.17 -19.64
N ARG A 311 -9.11 26.75 -20.60
CA ARG A 311 -9.69 26.00 -21.73
C ARG A 311 -8.62 25.36 -22.60
N ILE A 312 -7.58 26.12 -22.93
CA ILE A 312 -6.46 25.64 -23.75
C ILE A 312 -5.70 24.53 -23.00
N VAL A 313 -5.42 24.75 -21.72
CA VAL A 313 -4.81 23.77 -20.84
C VAL A 313 -5.65 22.49 -20.78
N LYS A 314 -6.96 22.59 -20.54
CA LYS A 314 -7.87 21.43 -20.50
C LYS A 314 -7.75 20.61 -21.78
N LYS A 315 -7.80 21.27 -22.95
CA LYS A 315 -7.64 20.59 -24.24
C LYS A 315 -6.29 19.87 -24.37
N VAL A 316 -5.19 20.51 -23.97
CA VAL A 316 -3.85 19.89 -23.98
C VAL A 316 -3.78 18.71 -23.02
N PHE A 317 -4.43 18.82 -21.85
CA PHE A 317 -4.51 17.74 -20.87
C PHE A 317 -5.32 16.56 -21.40
N GLU A 318 -6.50 16.81 -21.97
CA GLU A 318 -7.34 15.82 -22.64
C GLU A 318 -6.56 15.09 -23.73
N ASP A 319 -5.94 15.82 -24.65
CA ASP A 319 -5.18 15.25 -25.77
C ASP A 319 -4.03 14.34 -25.30
N ASN A 320 -3.30 14.75 -24.26
CA ASN A 320 -2.19 13.95 -23.72
C ASN A 320 -2.68 12.78 -22.89
N PHE A 321 -3.73 12.98 -22.09
CA PHE A 321 -4.35 11.94 -21.28
C PHE A 321 -4.95 10.83 -22.13
N PHE A 322 -5.70 11.18 -23.19
CA PHE A 322 -6.26 10.19 -24.11
C PHE A 322 -5.17 9.41 -24.84
N LYS A 323 -4.08 10.06 -25.28
CA LYS A 323 -2.93 9.34 -25.84
C LYS A 323 -2.31 8.37 -24.84
N LEU A 324 -2.17 8.77 -23.57
CA LEU A 324 -1.64 7.91 -22.52
C LEU A 324 -2.58 6.72 -22.25
N ARG A 325 -3.88 6.98 -22.12
CA ARG A 325 -4.94 5.97 -21.98
C ARG A 325 -4.87 4.94 -23.11
N ASP A 326 -4.90 5.43 -24.34
CA ASP A 326 -4.99 4.60 -25.54
C ASP A 326 -3.67 3.82 -25.78
N SER A 327 -2.56 4.29 -25.19
CA SER A 327 -1.28 3.57 -25.21
C SER A 327 -1.16 2.45 -24.17
N TYR A 328 -2.05 2.42 -23.16
CA TYR A 328 -1.93 1.47 -22.06
C TYR A 328 -2.07 -0.01 -22.48
N PRO A 329 -3.00 -0.41 -23.37
CA PRO A 329 -3.06 -1.78 -23.84
C PRO A 329 -1.76 -2.23 -24.55
N VAL A 330 -1.18 -1.32 -25.34
CA VAL A 330 0.11 -1.55 -26.00
C VAL A 330 1.25 -1.69 -24.99
N PHE A 331 1.22 -0.89 -23.91
CA PHE A 331 2.15 -1.02 -22.80
C PHE A 331 2.02 -2.36 -22.07
N LEU A 332 0.80 -2.83 -21.79
CA LEU A 332 0.59 -4.15 -21.19
C LEU A 332 1.19 -5.25 -22.07
N LYS A 333 0.93 -5.27 -23.38
CA LYS A 333 1.58 -6.24 -24.27
C LYS A 333 3.10 -6.18 -24.22
N LYS A 334 3.68 -4.98 -24.20
CA LYS A 334 5.13 -4.81 -24.09
C LYS A 334 5.69 -5.47 -22.83
N VAL A 335 5.02 -5.32 -21.69
CA VAL A 335 5.42 -5.93 -20.41
C VAL A 335 5.48 -7.46 -20.50
N PHE A 336 4.46 -8.07 -21.10
CA PHE A 336 4.39 -9.52 -21.26
C PHE A 336 5.36 -10.06 -22.34
N ASP A 337 5.67 -9.27 -23.36
CA ASP A 337 6.59 -9.64 -24.43
C ASP A 337 8.07 -9.56 -23.99
N GLN A 338 8.44 -8.56 -23.20
CA GLN A 338 9.84 -8.25 -22.86
C GLN A 338 10.30 -8.81 -21.50
N SER A 339 9.57 -9.77 -20.93
CA SER A 339 9.64 -10.23 -19.53
C SER A 339 9.28 -9.13 -18.51
N PHE A 340 8.44 -9.48 -17.54
CA PHE A 340 7.87 -8.50 -16.59
C PHE A 340 8.97 -7.76 -15.83
N ASN A 341 9.01 -6.42 -15.96
CA ASN A 341 9.94 -5.56 -15.26
C ASN A 341 9.20 -4.48 -14.47
N PHE A 342 9.28 -4.53 -13.15
CA PHE A 342 8.60 -3.60 -12.24
C PHE A 342 8.95 -2.13 -12.51
N ASN A 343 10.16 -1.85 -13.00
CA ASN A 343 10.56 -0.48 -13.36
C ASN A 343 9.74 0.09 -14.53
N MET A 344 9.28 -0.75 -15.46
CA MET A 344 8.44 -0.30 -16.57
C MET A 344 7.08 0.21 -16.10
N TYR A 345 6.50 -0.42 -15.06
CA TYR A 345 5.27 0.05 -14.44
C TYR A 345 5.48 1.35 -13.67
N LYS A 346 6.61 1.47 -12.94
CA LYS A 346 6.95 2.70 -12.23
C LYS A 346 7.08 3.89 -13.18
N ASP A 347 7.73 3.71 -14.33
CA ASP A 347 7.83 4.75 -15.37
C ASP A 347 6.46 5.16 -15.91
N PHE A 348 5.54 4.21 -16.04
CA PHE A 348 4.18 4.49 -16.50
C PHE A 348 3.34 5.21 -15.43
N GLN A 349 3.46 4.82 -14.16
CA GLN A 349 2.85 5.51 -13.02
C GLN A 349 3.39 6.92 -12.83
N LEU A 350 4.68 7.15 -13.06
CA LEU A 350 5.30 8.47 -13.00
C LEU A 350 4.64 9.45 -13.99
N LYS A 351 4.19 8.96 -15.15
CA LYS A 351 3.46 9.79 -16.12
C LYS A 351 2.09 10.23 -15.57
N LEU A 352 1.42 9.38 -14.79
CA LEU A 352 0.13 9.71 -14.17
C LEU A 352 0.28 10.63 -12.96
N SER A 353 1.33 10.45 -12.16
CA SER A 353 1.59 11.32 -11.00
C SER A 353 1.80 12.79 -11.40
N VAL A 354 2.30 13.04 -12.62
CA VAL A 354 2.43 14.40 -13.16
C VAL A 354 1.05 15.07 -13.33
N PHE A 355 0.02 14.32 -13.76
CA PHE A 355 -1.34 14.84 -13.88
C PHE A 355 -1.94 15.18 -12.51
N ILE A 356 -1.75 14.29 -11.54
CA ILE A 356 -2.26 14.46 -10.17
C ILE A 356 -1.62 15.70 -9.52
N LEU A 357 -0.29 15.82 -9.60
CA LEU A 357 0.43 16.97 -9.06
C LEU A 357 -0.04 18.27 -9.69
N TRP A 358 -0.27 18.27 -11.00
CA TRP A 358 -0.74 19.44 -11.71
C TRP A 358 -2.16 19.85 -11.28
N ASP A 359 -3.08 18.90 -11.15
CA ASP A 359 -4.45 19.17 -10.69
C ASP A 359 -4.47 19.79 -9.29
N SER A 360 -3.67 19.27 -8.36
CA SER A 360 -3.53 19.87 -7.02
C SER A 360 -3.10 21.33 -7.09
N ASN A 361 -2.16 21.68 -7.98
CA ASN A 361 -1.70 23.06 -8.14
C ASN A 361 -2.83 23.96 -8.67
N VAL A 362 -3.58 23.48 -9.66
CA VAL A 362 -4.68 24.22 -10.29
C VAL A 362 -5.78 24.55 -9.29
N GLN A 363 -6.12 23.62 -8.40
CA GLN A 363 -7.14 23.83 -7.37
C GLN A 363 -6.66 24.76 -6.26
N SER A 364 -5.37 24.73 -5.94
CA SER A 364 -4.79 25.64 -4.94
C SER A 364 -4.63 27.08 -5.45
N PHE A 365 -4.73 27.29 -6.77
CA PHE A 365 -4.41 28.58 -7.38
C PHE A 365 -5.31 29.72 -6.85
N PRO A 366 -6.64 29.62 -6.78
CA PRO A 366 -7.45 30.76 -6.36
C PRO A 366 -7.22 31.18 -4.92
N SER A 367 -7.10 30.23 -3.98
CA SER A 367 -6.82 30.56 -2.58
C SER A 367 -5.46 31.25 -2.45
N LEU A 368 -4.45 30.77 -3.17
CA LEU A 368 -3.12 31.35 -3.17
C LEU A 368 -3.12 32.75 -3.80
N TYR A 369 -3.73 32.91 -4.97
CA TYR A 369 -3.85 34.20 -5.65
C TYR A 369 -4.60 35.23 -4.80
N ASN A 370 -5.68 34.82 -4.14
CA ASN A 370 -6.49 35.71 -3.30
C ASN A 370 -5.77 36.14 -2.02
N SER A 371 -4.81 35.35 -1.53
CA SER A 371 -4.00 35.71 -0.36
C SER A 371 -3.09 36.94 -0.59
N PHE A 372 -2.86 37.35 -1.84
CA PHE A 372 -2.02 38.50 -2.15
C PHE A 372 -2.75 39.83 -1.98
N SER A 373 -2.01 40.82 -1.49
CA SER A 373 -2.42 42.23 -1.52
C SER A 373 -2.57 42.74 -2.95
N SER A 374 -3.31 43.84 -3.13
CA SER A 374 -3.49 44.48 -4.44
C SER A 374 -2.16 44.84 -5.12
N ILE A 375 -1.17 45.31 -4.35
CA ILE A 375 0.17 45.66 -4.87
C ILE A 375 0.89 44.41 -5.39
N GLN A 376 0.83 43.31 -4.65
CA GLN A 376 1.42 42.03 -5.09
C GLN A 376 0.73 41.50 -6.35
N LYS A 377 -0.60 41.63 -6.46
CA LYS A 377 -1.33 41.24 -7.68
C LYS A 377 -0.92 42.08 -8.89
N GLU A 378 -0.83 43.40 -8.76
CA GLU A 378 -0.34 44.30 -9.83
C GLU A 378 1.08 43.90 -10.28
N MET A 379 1.94 43.61 -9.32
CA MET A 379 3.32 43.18 -9.56
C MET A 379 3.43 41.84 -10.30
N ILE A 380 2.56 40.88 -9.98
CA ILE A 380 2.46 39.59 -10.68
C ILE A 380 2.13 39.84 -12.15
N GLU A 381 1.17 40.72 -12.42
CA GLU A 381 0.74 41.07 -13.77
C GLU A 381 1.82 41.81 -14.57
N ASP A 382 2.56 42.71 -13.93
CA ASP A 382 3.71 43.38 -14.54
C ASP A 382 4.80 42.38 -14.95
N ALA A 383 5.14 41.44 -14.06
CA ALA A 383 6.15 40.41 -14.35
C ALA A 383 5.69 39.49 -15.49
N ARG A 384 4.41 39.08 -15.47
CA ARG A 384 3.79 38.33 -16.56
C ARG A 384 3.90 39.08 -17.89
N TYR A 385 3.53 40.36 -17.90
CA TYR A 385 3.54 41.20 -19.10
C TYR A 385 4.94 41.26 -19.73
N ILE A 386 5.99 41.42 -18.91
CA ILE A 386 7.37 41.44 -19.37
C ILE A 386 7.81 40.10 -19.94
N LEU A 387 7.43 38.99 -19.29
CA LEU A 387 7.83 37.66 -19.69
C LEU A 387 7.10 37.16 -20.95
N PHE A 388 5.85 37.57 -21.13
CA PHE A 388 4.97 37.12 -22.22
C PHE A 388 4.58 38.24 -23.18
N ASP A 389 5.42 39.27 -23.28
CA ASP A 389 5.26 40.31 -24.30
C ASP A 389 5.21 39.65 -25.69
N ALA A 390 4.13 39.91 -26.42
CA ALA A 390 3.87 39.38 -27.75
C ALA A 390 4.96 39.78 -28.77
N ALA A 391 5.77 40.80 -28.48
CA ALA A 391 6.94 41.16 -29.27
C ALA A 391 8.10 40.14 -29.16
N ILE A 392 8.11 39.29 -28.12
CA ILE A 392 9.18 38.32 -27.82
C ILE A 392 8.79 36.90 -28.23
N PHE A 393 7.50 36.53 -28.19
CA PHE A 393 7.02 35.18 -28.52
C PHE A 393 6.30 35.09 -29.88
N VAL A 394 6.76 34.20 -30.75
CA VAL A 394 6.14 33.93 -32.07
C VAL A 394 5.12 32.80 -31.95
N GLY A 395 3.83 33.13 -31.87
CA GLY A 395 2.70 32.21 -32.01
C GLY A 395 1.63 32.32 -30.92
N ASP A 396 0.41 32.68 -31.33
CA ASP A 396 -0.70 33.09 -30.45
C ASP A 396 -1.17 31.99 -29.46
N ASP A 397 -1.15 30.72 -29.87
CA ASP A 397 -1.56 29.59 -29.01
C ASP A 397 -0.49 29.18 -27.99
N ALA A 398 0.79 29.36 -28.32
CA ALA A 398 1.88 29.05 -27.41
C ALA A 398 1.90 30.05 -26.24
N VAL A 399 1.72 31.34 -26.55
CA VAL A 399 1.66 32.43 -25.55
C VAL A 399 0.52 32.19 -24.55
N LYS A 400 -0.67 31.82 -25.02
CA LYS A 400 -1.84 31.56 -24.16
C LYS A 400 -1.67 30.31 -23.29
N LEU A 401 -1.01 29.26 -23.78
CA LEU A 401 -0.68 28.08 -22.97
C LEU A 401 0.27 28.46 -21.83
N PHE A 402 1.32 29.24 -22.12
CA PHE A 402 2.28 29.64 -21.11
C PHE A 402 1.72 30.63 -20.09
N ASP A 403 0.62 31.32 -20.40
CA ASP A 403 0.04 32.34 -19.52
C ASP A 403 -0.50 31.76 -18.21
N PHE A 404 -1.22 30.63 -18.25
CA PHE A 404 -1.65 29.97 -17.01
C PHE A 404 -0.49 29.27 -16.28
N TYR A 405 0.46 28.70 -17.04
CA TYR A 405 1.64 28.06 -16.44
C TYR A 405 2.53 29.06 -15.70
N PHE A 406 2.59 30.31 -16.16
CA PHE A 406 3.25 31.38 -15.41
C PHE A 406 2.73 31.42 -13.99
N TYR A 407 1.42 31.55 -13.80
CA TYR A 407 0.83 31.62 -12.46
C TYR A 407 1.15 30.38 -11.62
N ILE A 408 1.04 29.18 -12.17
CA ILE A 408 1.31 27.93 -11.43
C ILE A 408 2.77 27.82 -10.99
N ILE A 409 3.72 28.12 -11.88
CA ILE A 409 5.16 28.04 -11.59
C ILE A 409 5.55 29.14 -10.60
N PHE A 410 5.10 30.36 -10.89
CA PHE A 410 5.44 31.56 -10.17
C PHE A 410 4.95 31.53 -8.72
N LEU A 411 3.74 31.01 -8.49
CA LEU A 411 3.13 31.03 -7.17
C LEU A 411 3.64 29.94 -6.24
N ARG A 412 4.34 28.92 -6.76
CA ARG A 412 4.79 27.77 -5.98
C ARG A 412 6.25 27.86 -5.52
N ASP A 413 7.11 28.57 -6.25
CA ASP A 413 8.53 28.67 -5.90
C ASP A 413 8.83 29.91 -5.04
N LYS A 414 9.11 29.69 -3.75
CA LYS A 414 9.53 30.74 -2.80
C LYS A 414 10.77 31.50 -3.31
N LYS A 415 11.68 30.86 -4.04
CA LYS A 415 12.85 31.54 -4.63
C LYS A 415 12.44 32.51 -5.74
N PHE A 416 11.37 32.20 -6.49
CA PHE A 416 10.80 33.14 -7.45
C PHE A 416 10.16 34.35 -6.75
N PHE A 417 9.55 34.16 -5.58
CA PHE A 417 9.11 35.29 -4.73
C PHE A 417 10.28 36.20 -4.29
N ASP A 418 11.45 35.63 -4.02
CA ASP A 418 12.64 36.44 -3.72
C ASP A 418 13.17 37.19 -4.95
N VAL A 419 13.15 36.56 -6.14
CA VAL A 419 13.50 37.19 -7.43
C VAL A 419 12.58 38.39 -7.69
N LEU A 420 11.29 38.24 -7.41
CA LEU A 420 10.32 39.32 -7.49
C LEU A 420 10.63 40.45 -6.53
N LYS A 421 10.88 40.15 -5.25
CA LYS A 421 11.24 41.16 -4.26
C LYS A 421 12.44 42.00 -4.70
N ASN A 422 13.42 41.36 -5.34
CA ASN A 422 14.57 42.02 -5.93
C ASN A 422 14.19 42.85 -7.18
N TYR A 423 13.40 42.28 -8.09
CA TYR A 423 12.86 43.00 -9.26
C TYR A 423 12.08 44.26 -8.83
N PHE A 424 11.28 44.16 -7.76
CA PHE A 424 10.52 45.26 -7.19
C PHE A 424 11.42 46.36 -6.65
N SER A 425 12.45 45.99 -5.87
CA SER A 425 13.43 46.96 -5.37
C SER A 425 14.16 47.68 -6.50
N ILE A 426 14.42 47.00 -7.62
CA ILE A 426 15.04 47.60 -8.80
C ILE A 426 14.07 48.54 -9.51
N LYS A 427 12.78 48.16 -9.66
CA LYS A 427 11.77 48.97 -10.35
C LYS A 427 11.45 50.26 -9.58
N GLU A 428 11.33 50.19 -8.26
CA GLU A 428 11.17 51.39 -7.40
C GLU A 428 12.35 52.34 -7.55
N LYS A 429 13.59 51.85 -7.38
CA LYS A 429 14.80 52.67 -7.56
C LYS A 429 14.88 53.29 -8.95
N ARG A 430 14.47 52.57 -10.00
CA ARG A 430 14.43 53.11 -11.36
C ARG A 430 13.43 54.26 -11.49
N LYS A 431 12.26 54.15 -10.85
CA LYS A 431 11.25 55.22 -10.85
C LYS A 431 11.80 56.48 -10.17
N ASP A 432 12.42 56.33 -9.00
CA ASP A 432 13.02 57.45 -8.26
C ASP A 432 14.10 58.15 -9.10
N ILE A 433 14.97 57.38 -9.77
CA ILE A 433 16.00 57.91 -10.66
C ILE A 433 15.39 58.68 -11.84
N LEU A 434 14.33 58.14 -12.45
CA LEU A 434 13.65 58.80 -13.58
C LEU A 434 12.96 60.10 -13.16
N GLU A 435 12.33 60.14 -11.99
CA GLU A 435 11.76 61.38 -11.43
C GLU A 435 12.84 62.42 -11.10
N MET A 436 13.96 62.00 -10.51
CA MET A 436 15.12 62.88 -10.29
C MET A 436 15.64 63.46 -11.61
N PHE A 437 15.79 62.64 -12.65
CA PHE A 437 16.21 63.10 -13.98
C PHE A 437 15.21 64.06 -14.60
N ALA A 438 13.90 63.75 -14.54
CA ALA A 438 12.87 64.63 -15.09
C ALA A 438 12.85 66.00 -14.40
N ASN A 439 13.00 66.03 -13.07
CA ASN A 439 13.09 67.26 -12.29
C ASN A 439 14.37 68.05 -12.58
N PHE A 440 15.51 67.36 -12.73
CA PHE A 440 16.77 67.98 -13.13
C PHE A 440 16.66 68.63 -14.52
N VAL A 441 16.12 67.90 -15.50
CA VAL A 441 15.90 68.41 -16.86
C VAL A 441 14.97 69.63 -16.83
N LYS A 442 13.84 69.53 -16.12
CA LYS A 442 12.86 70.64 -16.02
C LYS A 442 13.48 71.89 -15.37
N GLY A 443 14.21 71.73 -14.27
CA GLY A 443 14.92 72.83 -13.61
C GLY A 443 16.03 73.46 -14.45
N SER A 444 16.66 72.68 -15.34
CA SER A 444 17.72 73.15 -16.26
C SER A 444 17.17 73.97 -17.44
N PHE A 445 15.90 73.79 -17.80
CA PHE A 445 15.22 74.53 -18.86
C PHE A 445 14.44 75.75 -18.34
N GLU A 446 14.06 75.78 -17.05
CA GLU A 446 13.44 76.95 -16.41
C GLU A 446 14.48 77.98 -15.90
N SER A 447 15.77 77.61 -15.86
CA SER A 447 16.89 78.48 -15.45
C SER A 447 17.67 79.12 -16.63
N LYS A 448 17.12 79.09 -17.84
CA LYS A 448 17.60 79.81 -19.03
C LYS A 448 16.49 80.72 -19.53
#